data_AF-A0A0K2VH77-F1
#
_entry.id   AF-A0A0K2VH77-F1
#
_cell.length_a   1.000
_cell.length_b   1.000
_cell.length_c   1.000
_cell.angle_alpha   90.00
_cell.angle_beta   90.00
_cell.angle_gamma   90.00
#
_symmetry.space_group_name_H-M   'P 1'
#
loop_
_entity.id
_entity.type
_entity.pdbx_description
1 polymer ?
#
loop_
_entity_poly.entity_id
_entity_poly.type
_entity_poly.pdbx_seq_one_letter_code
_entity_poly.pdbx_strand_id
1 'polypeptide(L)'
;SLEFSSIDHSCRPNALYMFIGRTLVVKAMCDIANFENVRVGYIVITKPRFNRQILLKNKYFFDCNCEECTEDPLNLEKLKSHSPCCPECQNLVDGNRCMNCNK
;
A
#
# COMPACT_ATOMS: atom_id res chain seq x y z
N SER A 1 1.95 -15.22 22.40
CA SER A 1 1.22 -13.95 22.48
C SER A 1 0.15 -13.95 21.42
N LEU A 2 -1.11 -13.74 21.80
CA LEU A 2 -2.27 -13.69 20.88
C LEU A 2 -2.42 -12.32 20.20
N GLU A 3 -1.56 -11.35 20.54
CA GLU A 3 -1.71 -9.95 20.13
C GLU A 3 -1.46 -9.73 18.63
N PHE A 4 -0.54 -10.48 18.01
CA PHE A 4 -0.23 -10.28 16.58
C PHE A 4 -1.37 -10.72 15.67
N SER A 5 -2.07 -11.80 16.02
CA SER A 5 -3.23 -12.29 15.25
C SER A 5 -4.41 -11.32 15.25
N SER A 6 -4.39 -10.31 16.12
CA SER A 6 -5.40 -9.24 16.16
C SER A 6 -5.03 -8.01 15.33
N ILE A 7 -3.83 -7.94 14.75
CA ILE A 7 -3.40 -6.79 13.94
C ILE A 7 -3.88 -6.98 12.51
N ASP A 8 -4.72 -6.06 12.04
CA ASP A 8 -5.28 -6.13 10.69
C ASP A 8 -4.26 -5.87 9.56
N HIS A 9 -4.60 -6.38 8.38
CA HIS A 9 -3.85 -6.13 7.16
C HIS A 9 -4.14 -4.75 6.54
N SER A 10 -3.11 -4.14 5.94
CA SER A 10 -3.26 -3.13 4.89
C SER A 10 -2.22 -3.33 3.79
N CYS A 11 -2.59 -3.08 2.53
CA CYS A 11 -1.63 -3.01 1.42
C CYS A 11 -0.78 -1.74 1.46
N ARG A 12 -1.18 -0.73 2.26
CA ARG A 12 -0.39 0.43 2.67
C ARG A 12 -0.23 0.37 4.20
N PRO A 13 0.68 -0.47 4.71
CA PRO A 13 0.84 -0.65 6.15
C PRO A 13 1.44 0.60 6.81
N ASN A 14 1.14 0.81 8.09
CA ASN A 14 1.76 1.85 8.93
C ASN A 14 2.75 1.25 9.95
N ALA A 15 2.87 -0.08 9.99
CA ALA A 15 3.87 -0.80 10.76
C ALA A 15 4.46 -1.95 9.94
N LEU A 16 5.71 -2.29 10.22
CA LEU A 16 6.37 -3.49 9.72
C LEU A 16 6.49 -4.51 10.85
N TYR A 17 6.58 -5.80 10.52
CA TYR A 17 6.93 -6.82 11.48
C TYR A 17 8.14 -7.62 11.01
N MET A 18 8.90 -8.13 11.98
CA MET A 18 10.06 -8.99 11.73
C MET A 18 10.22 -10.01 12.86
N PHE A 19 10.86 -11.13 12.55
CA PHE A 19 11.22 -12.13 13.55
C PHE A 19 12.66 -11.96 13.98
N ILE A 20 12.88 -11.81 15.28
CA ILE A 20 14.20 -11.88 15.93
C ILE A 20 14.24 -13.19 16.72
N GLY A 21 14.76 -14.23 16.10
CA GLY A 21 14.65 -15.60 16.63
C GLY A 21 13.18 -16.03 16.70
N ARG A 22 12.69 -16.33 17.91
CA ARG A 22 11.27 -16.69 18.17
C ARG A 22 10.40 -15.48 18.54
N THR A 23 10.98 -14.29 18.60
CA THR A 23 10.28 -13.06 18.98
C THR A 23 9.76 -12.36 17.74
N LEU A 24 8.45 -12.15 17.66
CA LEU A 24 7.85 -11.28 16.66
C LEU A 24 7.92 -9.84 17.17
N VAL A 25 8.54 -8.96 16.40
CA VAL A 25 8.65 -7.52 16.68
C VAL A 25 7.81 -6.78 15.66
N VAL A 26 6.91 -5.92 16.12
CA VAL A 26 6.17 -4.95 15.29
C VAL A 26 6.75 -3.57 15.54
N LYS A 27 7.11 -2.87 14.47
CA LYS A 27 7.68 -1.52 14.53
C LYS A 27 6.82 -0.57 13.72
N ALA A 28 6.33 0.49 14.37
CA ALA A 28 5.62 1.57 13.72
C ALA A 28 6.55 2.32 12.74
N MET A 29 6.01 2.73 11.59
CA MET A 29 6.70 3.52 10.56
C MET A 29 6.29 4.99 10.61
N CYS A 30 5.23 5.31 11.34
CA CYS A 30 4.74 6.65 11.61
C CYS A 30 4.10 6.67 13.00
N ASP A 31 3.64 7.84 13.45
CA ASP A 31 2.83 7.93 14.67
C ASP A 31 1.49 7.20 14.47
N ILE A 32 1.09 6.41 15.48
CA ILE A 32 -0.14 5.63 15.48
C ILE A 32 -0.83 5.87 16.82
N ALA A 33 -2.08 6.34 16.79
CA ALA A 33 -2.79 6.79 17.99
C ALA A 33 -3.04 5.67 19.02
N ASN A 34 -3.31 4.46 18.56
CA ASN A 34 -3.58 3.30 19.42
C ASN A 34 -3.22 1.99 18.70
N PHE A 35 -3.13 0.90 19.45
CA PHE A 35 -2.76 -0.41 18.90
C PHE A 35 -3.78 -0.94 17.87
N GLU A 36 -5.07 -0.65 18.04
CA GLU A 36 -6.14 -1.07 17.11
C GLU A 36 -6.00 -0.46 15.72
N ASN A 37 -5.29 0.67 15.59
CA ASN A 37 -4.98 1.34 14.33
C ASN A 37 -3.72 0.81 13.64
N VAL A 38 -3.01 -0.16 14.23
CA VAL A 38 -1.84 -0.77 13.62
C VAL A 38 -2.28 -1.61 12.42
N ARG A 39 -1.59 -1.44 11.28
CA ARG A 39 -1.83 -2.18 10.04
C ARG A 39 -0.51 -2.70 9.48
N VAL A 40 -0.46 -4.01 9.20
CA VAL A 40 0.74 -4.69 8.67
C VAL A 40 0.49 -5.33 7.30
N GLY A 41 1.55 -5.59 6.54
CA GLY A 41 1.48 -6.33 5.29
C GLY A 41 1.59 -7.84 5.52
N TYR A 42 0.48 -8.59 5.49
CA TYR A 42 0.51 -10.06 5.60
C TYR A 42 1.17 -10.75 4.39
N ILE A 43 1.16 -10.06 3.26
CA ILE A 43 1.69 -10.55 1.98
C ILE A 43 2.67 -9.52 1.41
N VAL A 44 3.39 -9.93 0.37
CA VAL A 44 4.24 -9.01 -0.42
C VAL A 44 3.34 -7.98 -1.11
N ILE A 45 3.36 -6.74 -0.60
CA ILE A 45 2.48 -5.64 -1.04
C ILE A 45 2.82 -5.06 -2.41
N THR A 46 4.01 -5.35 -2.94
CA THR A 46 4.45 -4.91 -4.30
C THR A 46 3.78 -5.70 -5.43
N LYS A 47 3.00 -6.75 -5.11
CA LYS A 47 2.23 -7.49 -6.11
C LYS A 47 1.05 -6.67 -6.65
N PRO A 48 0.60 -6.89 -7.90
CA PRO A 48 -0.60 -6.26 -8.44
C PRO A 48 -1.84 -6.49 -7.57
N ARG A 49 -2.78 -5.52 -7.53
CA ARG A 49 -4.00 -5.55 -6.70
C ARG A 49 -4.76 -6.87 -6.82
N PHE A 50 -4.95 -7.37 -8.05
CA PHE A 50 -5.62 -8.64 -8.31
C PHE A 50 -4.96 -9.82 -7.58
N ASN A 51 -3.64 -9.95 -7.68
CA ASN A 51 -2.88 -11.01 -7.01
C ASN A 51 -2.94 -10.86 -5.49
N ARG A 52 -2.94 -9.63 -4.96
CA ARG A 52 -3.10 -9.37 -3.53
C ARG A 52 -4.46 -9.87 -3.03
N GLN A 53 -5.54 -9.53 -3.72
CA GLN A 53 -6.90 -9.95 -3.35
C GLN A 53 -7.03 -11.48 -3.34
N ILE A 54 -6.53 -12.17 -4.38
CA ILE A 54 -6.55 -13.64 -4.44
C ILE A 54 -5.79 -14.25 -3.26
N LEU A 55 -4.58 -13.75 -2.97
CA LEU A 55 -3.77 -14.29 -1.88
C LEU A 55 -4.42 -14.09 -0.51
N LEU A 56 -4.99 -12.90 -0.27
CA LEU A 56 -5.65 -12.58 1.00
C LEU A 56 -6.92 -13.41 1.18
N LYS A 57 -7.74 -13.53 0.13
CA LYS A 57 -8.95 -14.36 0.15
C LYS A 57 -8.64 -15.83 0.39
N ASN A 58 -7.63 -16.38 -0.28
CA ASN A 58 -7.32 -17.81 -0.19
C ASN A 58 -6.59 -18.20 1.10
N LYS A 59 -5.74 -17.32 1.66
CA LYS A 59 -4.94 -17.64 2.85
C LYS A 59 -5.54 -17.13 4.16
N TYR A 60 -6.24 -16.01 4.11
CA TYR A 60 -6.75 -15.29 5.27
C TYR A 60 -8.27 -15.09 5.25
N PHE A 61 -8.96 -15.56 4.20
CA PHE A 61 -10.41 -15.64 4.11
C PHE A 61 -11.14 -14.29 4.22
N PHE A 62 -10.53 -13.21 3.75
CA PHE A 62 -11.16 -11.89 3.66
C PHE A 62 -10.83 -11.17 2.34
N ASP A 63 -11.69 -10.24 1.93
CA ASP A 63 -11.44 -9.30 0.84
C ASP A 63 -10.88 -7.99 1.40
N CYS A 64 -9.75 -7.51 0.86
CA CYS A 64 -9.08 -6.32 1.40
C CYS A 64 -9.72 -5.04 0.90
N ASN A 65 -10.12 -4.16 1.83
CA ASN A 65 -10.77 -2.87 1.54
C ASN A 65 -9.93 -1.67 1.99
N CYS A 66 -8.60 -1.82 2.08
CA CYS A 66 -7.72 -0.68 2.35
C CYS A 66 -7.68 0.29 1.16
N GLU A 67 -7.17 1.51 1.37
CA GLU A 67 -7.05 2.59 0.36
C GLU A 67 -6.50 2.08 -0.98
N GLU A 68 -5.36 1.37 -0.97
CA GLU A 68 -4.73 0.79 -2.18
C GLU A 68 -5.57 -0.26 -2.92
N CYS A 69 -6.60 -0.80 -2.26
CA CYS A 69 -7.49 -1.82 -2.79
C CYS A 69 -8.88 -1.27 -3.13
N THR A 70 -9.23 -0.07 -2.68
CA THR A 70 -10.50 0.59 -3.02
C THR A 70 -10.33 1.70 -4.04
N GLU A 71 -9.13 2.26 -4.14
CA GLU A 71 -8.85 3.38 -5.02
C GLU A 71 -8.96 3.01 -6.51
N ASP A 72 -9.37 4.00 -7.31
CA ASP A 72 -9.40 3.93 -8.76
C ASP A 72 -7.96 3.87 -9.29
N PRO A 73 -7.56 2.82 -10.03
CA PRO A 73 -6.26 2.76 -10.69
C PRO A 73 -5.97 3.95 -11.61
N LEU A 74 -7.00 4.65 -12.08
CA LEU A 74 -6.91 5.82 -12.94
C LEU A 74 -6.96 7.15 -12.16
N ASN A 75 -6.80 7.14 -10.83
CA ASN A 75 -6.71 8.38 -10.05
C ASN A 75 -5.49 9.22 -10.49
N LEU A 76 -5.76 10.23 -11.32
CA LEU A 76 -4.75 11.10 -11.92
C LEU A 76 -3.93 11.87 -10.89
N GLU A 77 -4.54 12.28 -9.77
CA GLU A 77 -3.83 13.03 -8.72
C GLU A 77 -2.76 12.15 -8.05
N LYS A 78 -3.08 10.89 -7.77
CA LYS A 78 -2.12 9.93 -7.21
C LYS A 78 -1.08 9.49 -8.24
N LEU A 79 -1.47 9.35 -9.51
CA LEU A 79 -0.50 9.08 -10.57
C LEU A 79 0.53 10.21 -10.66
N LYS A 80 0.11 11.47 -10.59
CA LYS A 80 1.01 12.64 -10.57
C LYS A 80 1.94 12.65 -9.35
N SER A 81 1.48 12.21 -8.17
CA SER A 81 2.32 12.22 -6.96
C SER A 81 3.48 11.21 -7.00
N HIS A 82 3.40 10.20 -7.86
CA HIS A 82 4.41 9.13 -7.96
C HIS A 82 5.07 9.02 -9.34
N SER A 83 4.71 9.89 -10.28
CA SER A 83 5.21 9.84 -11.66
C SER A 83 5.92 11.14 -12.04
N PRO A 84 6.88 11.09 -12.98
CA PRO A 84 7.44 12.29 -13.57
C PRO A 84 6.34 13.17 -14.17
N CYS A 85 6.33 14.44 -13.77
CA CYS A 85 5.41 15.44 -14.27
C CYS A 85 6.15 16.50 -15.08
N CYS A 86 5.48 17.05 -16.10
CA CYS A 86 5.98 18.17 -16.89
C CYS A 86 6.21 19.39 -15.99
N PRO A 87 7.38 20.04 -16.04
CA PRO A 87 7.68 21.19 -15.18
C PRO A 87 6.84 22.43 -15.52
N GLU A 88 6.35 22.56 -16.76
CA GLU A 88 5.55 23.72 -17.17
C GLU A 88 4.07 23.62 -16.79
N CYS A 89 3.46 22.44 -16.96
CA CYS A 89 2.00 22.28 -16.80
C CYS A 89 1.60 21.25 -15.75
N GLN A 90 2.56 20.64 -15.05
CA GLN A 90 2.34 19.67 -13.97
C GLN A 90 1.49 18.45 -14.37
N ASN A 91 1.47 18.11 -15.66
CA ASN A 91 0.76 16.94 -16.18
C ASN A 91 1.72 15.76 -16.42
N LEU A 92 1.18 14.55 -16.52
CA LEU A 92 1.93 13.31 -16.71
C LEU A 92 2.74 13.33 -18.03
N VAL A 93 3.85 12.60 -18.01
CA VAL A 93 4.74 12.41 -19.16
C VAL A 93 4.65 10.97 -19.64
N ASP A 94 4.47 10.77 -20.94
CA ASP A 94 4.60 9.47 -21.61
C ASP A 94 5.92 9.43 -22.39
N GLY A 95 6.86 8.60 -21.94
CA GLY A 95 8.24 8.61 -22.42
C GLY A 95 8.91 9.96 -22.17
N ASN A 96 9.16 10.71 -23.26
CA ASN A 96 9.77 12.04 -23.21
C ASN A 96 8.79 13.17 -23.59
N ARG A 97 7.49 12.90 -23.69
CA ARG A 97 6.49 13.92 -24.09
C ARG A 97 5.44 14.11 -23.02
N CYS A 98 5.14 15.36 -22.69
CA CYS A 98 4.02 15.68 -21.83
C CYS A 98 2.68 15.32 -22.50
N MET A 99 1.80 14.61 -21.79
CA MET A 99 0.47 14.21 -22.29
C MET A 99 -0.49 15.40 -22.52
N ASN A 100 -0.15 16.60 -22.06
CA ASN A 100 -0.96 17.80 -22.22
C ASN A 100 -0.42 18.77 -23.28
N CYS A 101 0.84 19.18 -23.16
CA CYS A 101 1.44 20.15 -24.09
C CYS A 101 2.26 19.52 -25.22
N ASN A 102 2.43 18.19 -25.24
CA ASN A 102 3.22 17.44 -26.22
C ASN A 102 4.68 17.91 -26.41
N LYS A 103 5.20 18.67 -25.44
CA LYS A 103 6.61 19.05 -25.36
C LYS A 103 7.43 17.98 -24.64
#